data_AF-A0A5B8UJ17-F1
#
_entry.id   AF-A0A5B8UJ17-F1
#
_cell.length_a   1.000
_cell.length_b   1.000
_cell.length_c   1.000
_cell.angle_alpha   90.00
_cell.angle_beta   90.00
_cell.angle_gamma   90.00
#
_symmetry.space_group_name_H-M   'P 1'
#
loop_
_entity.id
_entity.type
_entity.pdbx_description
1 polymer ?
#
loop_
_entity_poly.entity_id
_entity_poly.type
_entity_poly.pdbx_seq_one_letter_code
_entity_poly.pdbx_strand_id
1 'polypeptide(L)'
;MKLLKTGALALLLTAACLHATAQTSKPPINEPNYNKPKVFADLPEKLSLRIADAEALLNLPVGTQVNAAVANGFPLVGTVVSKSSPSDLTVQSIVIRSAGRQNATFTFTRIKNADGSFSYKGRMMGKTAGDALEITKEGTGYVLRKKGYYDLVNE
;
A
#
# COMPACT_ATOMS: atom_id res chain seq x y z
N MET A 1 -18.99 -33.42 -45.24
CA MET A 1 -17.69 -32.94 -44.69
C MET A 1 -17.53 -31.41 -44.65
N LYS A 2 -18.15 -30.62 -45.56
CA LYS A 2 -18.00 -29.14 -45.54
C LYS A 2 -18.58 -28.50 -44.28
N LEU A 3 -19.80 -28.88 -43.86
CA LEU A 3 -20.47 -28.36 -42.67
C LEU A 3 -19.72 -28.61 -41.36
N LEU A 4 -19.04 -29.76 -41.23
CA LEU A 4 -18.24 -30.08 -40.04
C LEU A 4 -17.02 -29.16 -39.90
N LYS A 5 -16.39 -28.82 -41.03
CA LYS A 5 -15.22 -27.93 -41.06
C LYS A 5 -15.61 -26.49 -40.73
N THR A 6 -16.75 -26.01 -41.23
CA THR A 6 -17.24 -24.65 -40.93
C THR A 6 -17.67 -24.52 -39.47
N GLY A 7 -18.31 -25.55 -38.90
CA GLY A 7 -18.69 -25.58 -37.49
C GLY A 7 -17.47 -25.58 -36.56
N ALA A 8 -16.46 -26.40 -36.86
CA ALA A 8 -15.22 -26.42 -36.07
C ALA A 8 -14.47 -25.07 -36.11
N LEU A 9 -14.45 -24.41 -37.27
CA LEU A 9 -13.81 -23.09 -37.42
C LEU A 9 -14.55 -22.02 -36.62
N ALA A 10 -15.89 -22.00 -36.66
CA ALA A 10 -16.69 -21.06 -35.88
C ALA A 10 -16.48 -21.24 -34.36
N LEU A 11 -16.38 -22.50 -33.91
CA LEU A 11 -16.15 -22.82 -32.49
C LEU A 11 -14.75 -22.36 -32.03
N LEU A 12 -13.73 -22.56 -32.86
CA LEU A 12 -12.36 -22.07 -32.61
C LEU A 12 -12.28 -20.54 -32.54
N LEU A 13 -13.00 -19.83 -33.42
CA LEU A 13 -13.06 -18.37 -33.38
C LEU A 13 -13.76 -17.85 -32.12
N THR A 14 -14.84 -18.49 -31.67
CA THR A 14 -15.50 -18.10 -30.41
C THR A 14 -14.63 -18.34 -29.19
N ALA A 15 -13.84 -19.41 -29.16
CA ALA A 15 -12.89 -19.68 -28.08
C ALA A 15 -11.73 -18.67 -28.04
N ALA A 16 -11.24 -18.24 -29.20
CA ALA A 16 -10.18 -17.23 -29.29
C ALA A 16 -10.64 -15.84 -28.79
N CYS A 17 -11.88 -15.44 -29.08
CA CYS A 17 -12.44 -14.16 -28.62
C CYS A 17 -12.67 -14.11 -27.10
N LEU A 18 -12.94 -15.25 -26.44
CA LEU A 18 -13.11 -15.32 -24.99
C LEU A 18 -11.78 -15.22 -24.20
N HIS A 19 -10.63 -15.45 -24.85
CA HIS A 19 -9.31 -15.36 -24.21
C HIS A 19 -8.61 -14.00 -24.39
N ALA A 20 -9.15 -13.10 -25.21
CA ALA A 20 -8.56 -11.79 -25.46
C ALA A 20 -8.66 -10.81 -24.28
N THR A 21 -9.49 -11.09 -23.27
CA THR A 21 -9.71 -10.20 -22.10
C THR A 21 -8.71 -10.42 -20.94
N ALA A 22 -7.67 -11.23 -21.11
CA ALA A 22 -6.66 -11.49 -20.06
C ALA A 22 -5.50 -10.48 -20.04
N GLN A 23 -5.47 -9.51 -20.96
CA GLN A 23 -4.39 -8.51 -21.01
C GLN A 23 -4.68 -7.39 -20.01
N THR A 24 -4.20 -7.57 -18.77
CA THR A 24 -4.22 -6.54 -17.74
C THR A 24 -3.34 -5.35 -18.12
N SER A 25 -3.81 -4.17 -17.74
CA SER A 25 -3.25 -2.86 -18.07
C SER A 25 -1.87 -2.64 -17.42
N LYS A 26 -0.86 -2.43 -18.27
CA LYS A 26 0.55 -2.11 -17.99
C LYS A 26 1.43 -3.30 -17.55
N PRO A 27 2.28 -3.84 -18.45
CA PRO A 27 3.33 -4.76 -18.03
C PRO A 27 4.29 -4.03 -17.07
N PRO A 28 4.71 -4.65 -15.96
CA PRO A 28 5.65 -4.03 -15.04
C PRO A 28 7.01 -3.85 -15.71
N ILE A 29 7.70 -2.75 -15.41
CA ILE A 29 9.02 -2.41 -15.99
C ILE A 29 10.08 -3.49 -15.66
N ASN A 30 9.91 -4.22 -14.55
CA ASN A 30 10.75 -5.35 -14.16
C ASN A 30 9.85 -6.54 -13.78
N GLU A 31 10.32 -7.77 -14.03
CA GLU A 31 9.62 -8.97 -13.61
C GLU A 31 9.42 -9.01 -12.07
N PRO A 32 8.18 -9.26 -11.60
CA PRO A 32 7.93 -9.38 -10.18
C PRO A 32 8.62 -10.61 -9.59
N ASN A 33 9.46 -10.40 -8.57
CA ASN A 33 10.00 -11.47 -7.75
C ASN A 33 9.01 -11.80 -6.62
N TYR A 34 8.21 -12.84 -6.82
CA TYR A 34 7.23 -13.31 -5.85
C TYR A 34 7.83 -14.09 -4.67
N ASN A 35 9.14 -14.36 -4.66
CA ASN A 35 9.82 -15.10 -3.60
C ASN A 35 10.38 -14.19 -2.49
N LYS A 36 10.03 -12.91 -2.47
CA LYS A 36 10.46 -11.99 -1.41
C LYS A 36 9.84 -12.37 -0.05
N PRO A 37 10.57 -12.20 1.06
CA PRO A 37 10.05 -12.45 2.41
C PRO A 37 8.85 -11.56 2.70
N LYS A 38 7.84 -12.13 3.37
CA LYS A 38 6.68 -11.40 3.86
C LYS A 38 6.95 -10.90 5.28
N VAL A 39 7.21 -9.61 5.43
CA VAL A 39 7.62 -9.00 6.70
C VAL A 39 6.44 -8.56 7.56
N PHE A 40 5.21 -8.69 7.07
CA PHE A 40 3.96 -8.38 7.78
C PHE A 40 3.05 -9.60 7.89
N ALA A 41 3.58 -10.81 7.66
CA ALA A 41 2.82 -12.06 7.65
C ALA A 41 2.13 -12.36 9.00
N ASP A 42 2.79 -12.01 10.10
CA ASP A 42 2.35 -12.16 11.49
C ASP A 42 1.19 -11.25 11.92
N LEU A 43 0.90 -10.20 11.15
CA LEU A 43 -0.19 -9.26 11.46
C LEU A 43 -1.55 -9.81 10.99
N PRO A 44 -2.69 -9.31 11.47
CA PRO A 44 -3.99 -9.57 10.85
C PRO A 44 -4.11 -8.86 9.50
N GLU A 45 -5.05 -9.31 8.66
CA GLU A 45 -5.29 -8.74 7.32
C GLU A 45 -5.63 -7.24 7.35
N LYS A 46 -6.28 -6.81 8.43
CA LYS A 46 -6.61 -5.42 8.71
C LYS A 46 -6.28 -5.08 10.15
N LEU A 47 -5.77 -3.86 10.35
CA LEU A 47 -5.48 -3.27 11.65
C LEU A 47 -6.16 -1.91 11.74
N SER A 48 -6.95 -1.66 12.77
CA SER A 48 -7.55 -0.34 12.99
C SER A 48 -6.49 0.71 13.27
N LEU A 49 -6.40 1.74 12.43
CA LEU A 49 -5.44 2.83 12.56
C LEU A 49 -5.92 3.82 13.62
N ARG A 50 -5.06 4.13 14.57
CA ARG A 50 -5.30 5.13 15.61
C ARG A 50 -4.84 6.48 15.09
N ILE A 51 -5.76 7.21 14.47
CA ILE A 51 -5.46 8.47 13.76
C ILE A 51 -4.77 9.50 14.67
N ALA A 52 -5.24 9.68 15.91
CA ALA A 52 -4.63 10.62 16.85
C ALA A 52 -3.14 10.30 17.10
N ASP A 53 -2.80 9.01 17.27
CA ASP A 53 -1.43 8.57 17.50
C ASP A 53 -0.57 8.73 16.23
N ALA A 54 -1.14 8.48 15.05
CA ALA A 54 -0.46 8.70 13.77
C ALA A 54 -0.24 10.20 13.47
N GLU A 55 -1.20 11.08 13.81
CA GLU A 55 -1.07 12.53 13.66
C GLU A 55 0.01 13.11 14.57
N ALA A 56 0.13 12.60 15.80
CA ALA A 56 1.20 13.02 16.72
C ALA A 56 2.59 12.84 16.11
N LEU A 57 2.77 11.85 15.23
CA LEU A 57 4.03 11.61 14.54
C LEU A 57 4.44 12.78 13.63
N LEU A 58 3.50 13.47 12.98
CA LEU A 58 3.81 14.58 12.05
C LEU A 58 4.60 15.72 12.72
N ASN A 59 4.47 15.85 14.04
CA ASN A 59 5.16 16.88 14.82
C ASN A 59 6.60 16.50 15.15
N LEU A 60 6.99 15.24 15.00
CA LEU A 60 8.34 14.78 15.35
C LEU A 60 9.39 15.34 14.37
N PRO A 61 10.58 15.74 14.86
CA PRO A 61 11.68 16.15 14.00
C PRO A 61 12.36 14.96 13.33
N VAL A 62 13.11 15.23 12.25
CA VAL A 62 13.94 14.21 11.58
C VAL A 62 15.04 13.76 12.53
N GLY A 63 15.32 12.46 12.56
CA GLY A 63 16.29 11.84 13.46
C GLY A 63 15.69 11.34 14.79
N THR A 64 14.45 11.70 15.11
CA THR A 64 13.79 11.22 16.34
C THR A 64 13.52 9.72 16.28
N GLN A 65 13.83 9.03 17.39
CA GLN A 65 13.42 7.65 17.61
C GLN A 65 11.93 7.60 17.93
N VAL A 66 11.22 6.69 17.28
CA VAL A 66 9.78 6.48 17.41
C VAL A 66 9.53 5.12 18.03
N ASN A 67 8.66 5.09 19.03
CA ASN A 67 8.01 3.89 19.54
C ASN A 67 6.55 4.24 19.83
N ALA A 68 5.67 4.01 18.84
CA ALA A 68 4.28 4.45 18.89
C ALA A 68 3.32 3.33 18.51
N ALA A 69 2.21 3.21 19.24
CA ALA A 69 1.14 2.24 18.95
C ALA A 69 0.16 2.81 17.92
N VAL A 70 0.58 2.92 16.65
CA VAL A 70 -0.24 3.50 15.58
C VAL A 70 -1.45 2.64 15.20
N ALA A 71 -1.43 1.34 15.53
CA ALA A 71 -2.57 0.46 15.39
C ALA A 71 -2.55 -0.63 16.47
N ASN A 72 -3.72 -1.23 16.73
CA ASN A 72 -3.86 -2.27 17.75
C ASN A 72 -3.00 -3.50 17.41
N GLY A 73 -2.08 -3.89 18.31
CA GLY A 73 -1.17 -5.02 18.08
C GLY A 73 -0.03 -4.72 17.10
N PHE A 74 0.16 -3.47 16.69
CA PHE A 74 1.24 -3.07 15.79
C PHE A 74 2.00 -1.84 16.33
N PRO A 75 3.09 -2.06 17.09
CA PRO A 75 3.98 -0.97 17.49
C PRO A 75 4.87 -0.55 16.31
N LEU A 76 4.81 0.72 15.95
CA LEU A 76 5.73 1.34 15.02
C LEU A 76 7.00 1.75 15.78
N VAL A 77 8.06 0.97 15.60
CA VAL A 77 9.39 1.25 16.15
C VAL A 77 10.35 1.59 15.02
N GLY A 78 11.03 2.73 15.10
CA GLY A 78 11.92 3.20 14.05
C GLY A 78 12.49 4.61 14.26
N THR A 79 12.97 5.22 13.18
CA THR A 79 13.52 6.59 13.20
C THR A 79 12.86 7.43 12.12
N VAL A 80 12.53 8.69 12.44
CA VAL A 80 12.06 9.66 11.44
C VAL A 80 13.19 9.97 10.46
N VAL A 81 12.99 9.68 9.18
CA VAL A 81 14.00 9.90 8.13
C VAL A 81 13.66 11.05 7.19
N SER A 82 12.39 11.46 7.13
CA SER A 82 11.95 12.62 6.36
C SER A 82 10.63 13.14 6.89
N LYS A 83 10.38 14.44 6.69
CA LYS A 83 9.09 15.09 6.96
C LYS A 83 8.87 16.22 5.96
N SER A 84 7.60 16.56 5.71
CA SER A 84 7.24 17.75 4.94
C SER A 84 7.59 19.04 5.69
N SER A 85 7.60 20.16 4.95
CA SER A 85 7.76 21.48 5.58
C SER A 85 6.61 21.75 6.57
N PRO A 86 6.90 22.28 7.77
CA PRO A 86 5.87 22.73 8.71
C PRO A 86 4.99 23.87 8.16
N SER A 87 5.48 24.62 7.16
CA SER A 87 4.75 25.72 6.54
C SER A 87 3.63 25.26 5.60
N ASP A 88 3.63 23.99 5.16
CA ASP A 88 2.54 23.44 4.39
C ASP A 88 1.42 22.99 5.33
N LEU A 89 0.31 23.74 5.30
CA LEU A 89 -0.90 23.45 6.08
C LEU A 89 -1.89 22.57 5.33
N THR A 90 -1.66 22.34 4.04
CA THR A 90 -2.55 21.56 3.16
C THR A 90 -2.14 20.10 3.12
N VAL A 91 -0.84 19.82 3.04
CA VAL A 91 -0.31 18.46 2.98
C VAL A 91 0.85 18.34 3.96
N GLN A 92 0.70 17.44 4.92
CA GLN A 92 1.76 17.15 5.88
C GLN A 92 2.10 15.68 5.87
N SER A 93 3.38 15.36 5.74
CA SER A 93 3.85 13.99 5.64
C SER A 93 5.03 13.71 6.55
N ILE A 94 5.12 12.45 6.96
CA ILE A 94 6.26 11.91 7.69
C ILE A 94 6.64 10.55 7.15
N VAL A 95 7.94 10.29 7.18
CA VAL A 95 8.55 9.05 6.72
C VAL A 95 9.39 8.49 7.87
N ILE A 96 9.03 7.29 8.34
CA ILE A 96 9.69 6.60 9.45
C ILE A 96 10.27 5.29 8.93
N ARG A 97 11.57 5.10 9.11
CA ARG A 97 12.24 3.84 8.78
C ARG A 97 12.14 2.90 9.97
N SER A 98 11.52 1.74 9.78
CA SER A 98 11.30 0.78 10.87
C SER A 98 12.57 0.03 11.24
N ALA A 99 12.79 -0.16 12.53
CA ALA A 99 13.86 -1.01 13.07
C ALA A 99 13.46 -2.50 13.09
N GLY A 100 12.16 -2.83 13.14
CA GLY A 100 11.67 -4.20 13.33
C GLY A 100 11.16 -4.92 12.07
N ARG A 101 11.09 -4.22 10.92
CA ARG A 101 10.45 -4.73 9.69
C ARG A 101 11.37 -4.62 8.48
N GLN A 102 12.61 -5.10 8.60
CA GLN A 102 13.62 -5.07 7.51
C GLN A 102 13.80 -3.69 6.85
N ASN A 103 13.89 -2.62 7.66
CA ASN A 103 13.98 -1.25 7.16
C ASN A 103 12.80 -0.79 6.28
N ALA A 104 11.65 -1.48 6.35
CA ALA A 104 10.43 -1.02 5.72
C ALA A 104 10.11 0.40 6.21
N THR A 105 9.67 1.23 5.27
CA THR A 105 9.43 2.64 5.52
C THR A 105 7.94 2.86 5.63
N PHE A 106 7.52 3.41 6.77
CA PHE A 106 6.17 3.88 7.01
C PHE A 106 6.05 5.33 6.57
N THR A 107 5.20 5.59 5.59
CA THR A 107 4.84 6.94 5.16
C THR A 107 3.41 7.22 5.61
N PHE A 108 3.22 8.35 6.27
CA PHE A 108 1.91 8.85 6.67
C PHE A 108 1.75 10.28 6.19
N THR A 109 0.63 10.56 5.55
CA THR A 109 0.30 11.86 4.99
C THR A 109 -1.10 12.27 5.42
N ARG A 110 -1.22 13.46 5.98
CA ARG A 110 -2.47 14.18 6.23
C ARG A 110 -2.69 15.19 5.12
N ILE A 111 -3.91 15.22 4.59
CA ILE A 111 -4.34 16.13 3.54
C ILE A 111 -5.55 16.89 4.06
N LYS A 112 -5.49 18.23 4.05
CA LYS A 112 -6.61 19.10 4.35
C LYS A 112 -7.45 19.28 3.09
N ASN A 113 -8.71 18.85 3.13
CA ASN A 113 -9.66 18.99 2.04
C ASN A 113 -10.24 20.41 1.99
N ALA A 114 -10.88 20.77 0.86
CA ALA A 114 -11.48 22.09 0.68
C ALA A 114 -12.60 22.43 1.68
N ASP A 115 -13.29 21.41 2.20
CA ASP A 115 -14.32 21.53 3.24
C ASP A 115 -13.74 21.65 4.67
N GLY A 116 -12.41 21.67 4.81
CA GLY A 116 -11.71 21.74 6.09
C GLY A 116 -11.54 20.40 6.80
N SER A 117 -12.12 19.31 6.28
CA SER A 117 -11.90 17.95 6.81
C SER A 117 -10.49 17.45 6.48
N PHE A 118 -10.05 16.41 7.20
CA PHE A 118 -8.78 15.73 6.90
C PHE A 118 -9.00 14.37 6.24
N SER A 119 -8.21 14.10 5.21
CA SER A 119 -8.02 12.76 4.66
C SER A 119 -6.60 12.27 4.94
N TYR A 120 -6.46 10.95 5.09
CA TYR A 120 -5.18 10.33 5.42
C TYR A 120 -4.80 9.30 4.36
N LYS A 121 -3.54 9.32 3.97
CA LYS A 121 -2.95 8.36 3.04
C LYS A 121 -1.60 7.90 3.57
N GLY A 122 -1.17 6.72 3.15
CA GLY A 122 0.12 6.22 3.59
C GLY A 122 0.28 4.74 3.32
N ARG A 123 1.51 4.28 3.51
CA ARG A 123 1.89 2.89 3.28
C ARG A 123 3.11 2.52 4.11
N MET A 124 3.24 1.25 4.43
CA MET A 124 4.46 0.68 4.98
C MET A 124 5.00 -0.37 4.03
N MET A 125 6.18 -0.14 3.46
CA MET A 125 6.77 -1.05 2.49
C MET A 125 8.30 -1.00 2.50
N GLY A 126 8.93 -2.11 2.13
CA GLY A 126 10.37 -2.21 1.95
C GLY A 126 10.70 -2.85 0.61
N LYS A 127 11.79 -2.43 -0.04
CA LYS A 127 12.20 -2.96 -1.36
C LYS A 127 12.44 -4.48 -1.35
N THR A 128 12.89 -5.00 -0.20
CA THR A 128 13.17 -6.42 0.03
C THR A 128 11.96 -7.22 0.47
N ALA A 129 10.84 -6.58 0.85
CA ALA A 129 9.63 -7.26 1.30
C ALA A 129 8.72 -7.62 0.12
N GLY A 130 8.02 -8.75 0.25
CA GLY A 130 6.99 -9.21 -0.70
C GLY A 130 5.59 -8.69 -0.40
N ASP A 131 5.40 -8.11 0.78
CA ASP A 131 4.15 -7.56 1.28
C ASP A 131 4.34 -6.11 1.78
N ALA A 132 3.21 -5.45 2.00
CA ALA A 132 3.12 -4.08 2.45
C ALA A 132 1.84 -3.85 3.25
N LEU A 133 1.79 -2.71 3.93
CA LEU A 133 0.57 -2.18 4.53
C LEU A 133 0.16 -0.91 3.80
N GLU A 134 -1.14 -0.71 3.59
CA GLU A 134 -1.72 0.50 3.02
C GLU A 134 -2.74 1.10 3.97
N ILE A 135 -2.75 2.43 4.11
CA ILE A 135 -3.81 3.15 4.82
C ILE A 135 -5.03 3.27 3.90
N THR A 136 -6.12 2.61 4.28
CA THR A 136 -7.40 2.65 3.56
C THR A 136 -8.49 3.24 4.46
N LYS A 137 -9.34 4.10 3.90
CA LYS A 137 -10.55 4.59 4.60
C LYS A 137 -11.62 3.48 4.61
N GLU A 138 -12.17 3.16 5.77
CA GLU A 138 -13.27 2.20 5.92
C GLU A 138 -14.34 2.79 6.85
N GLY A 139 -15.51 3.11 6.29
CA GLY A 139 -16.58 3.78 7.02
C GLY A 139 -16.12 5.14 7.58
N THR A 140 -16.23 5.30 8.90
CA THR A 140 -15.82 6.52 9.62
C THR A 140 -14.33 6.51 10.02
N GLY A 141 -13.64 5.38 9.88
CA GLY A 141 -12.27 5.19 10.33
C GLY A 141 -11.29 4.90 9.20
N TYR A 142 -10.05 4.59 9.61
CA TYR A 142 -8.99 4.15 8.72
C TYR A 142 -8.39 2.85 9.23
N VAL A 143 -7.91 2.02 8.31
CA VAL A 143 -7.23 0.76 8.62
C VAL A 143 -5.89 0.70 7.90
N LEU A 144 -4.93 -0.02 8.49
CA LEU A 144 -3.80 -0.56 7.75
C LEU A 144 -4.21 -1.92 7.19
N ARG A 145 -4.23 -2.03 5.86
CA ARG A 145 -4.61 -3.23 5.13
C ARG A 145 -3.38 -3.86 4.52
N LYS A 146 -3.25 -5.19 4.62
CA LYS A 146 -2.20 -5.92 3.92
C LYS A 146 -2.38 -5.87 2.41
N LYS A 147 -1.27 -5.72 1.71
CA LYS A 147 -1.17 -5.69 0.24
C LYS A 147 0.07 -6.43 -0.21
N GLY A 148 0.08 -6.92 -1.45
CA GLY A 148 1.33 -7.33 -2.10
C GLY A 148 2.21 -6.12 -2.38
N TYR A 149 3.53 -6.28 -2.30
CA TYR A 149 4.47 -5.21 -2.65
C TYR A 149 4.22 -4.67 -4.07
N TYR A 150 3.97 -5.57 -5.02
CA TYR A 150 3.77 -5.22 -6.43
C TYR A 150 2.42 -4.56 -6.71
N ASP A 151 1.41 -4.82 -5.87
CA ASP A 151 0.11 -4.15 -5.98
C ASP A 151 0.26 -2.64 -5.77
N LEU A 152 1.16 -2.23 -4.86
CA LEU A 152 1.38 -0.81 -4.51
C LEU A 152 2.40 -0.08 -5.40
N VAL A 153 3.18 -0.80 -6.20
CA VAL A 153 4.22 -0.21 -7.07
C VAL A 153 3.73 -0.04 -8.50
N ASN A 154 2.73 -0.82 -8.92
CA ASN A 154 2.23 -0.84 -10.30
C ASN A 154 0.94 -0.01 -10.52
N GLU A 155 0.43 0.67 -9.48
CA GLU A 155 -0.66 1.66 -9.58
C GLU A 155 -0.23 2.91 -10.37
#